data_AF-A0A1V4VJ83-F1
#
_entry.id   AF-A0A1V4VJ83-F1
#
_cell.length_a   1.000
_cell.length_b   1.000
_cell.length_c   1.000
_cell.angle_alpha   90.00
_cell.angle_beta   90.00
_cell.angle_gamma   90.00
#
_symmetry.space_group_name_H-M   'P 1'
#
loop_
_entity.id
_entity.type
_entity.pdbx_description
1 polymer ?
#
loop_
_entity_poly.entity_id
_entity_poly.type
_entity_poly.pdbx_seq_one_letter_code
_entity_poly.pdbx_strand_id
1 'polypeptide(L)'
;MPEHYYYAEVQPVRCVEIKVPIVIESVDVEAVIDNSLTLPELAKKVDKIVASVRDLKGTPVFVDETKSGDFVMVPMGNKFPHRDIFVKKIIVSGTLHKQIFFVNKNDEVRHTAEDLPFSKMVELKEPTLVDNKNDVFIQFHNIDVDVNWELQRASRVRETAVVQITAKVSEDRQIFVQTCPSPEEVPPGNLLKDGGLEAWAGPYSPIFWGGSNVAQTTQAHSGSYAAELGLLNPGLTGALFQMVRKGVMADCMYRLSFWVKEDVLGARSDFTLTAEVVYYDEFGMQVGIGSETLTSAGIPDNGYSQVQVSAPMTDESVESIMVRFTYTPGTGNTNTVKIDDVKLECMRRNDHKKPRR
;
A
#
# COMPACT_ATOMS: atom_id res chain seq x y z
N MET A 1 15.15 7.49 -13.43
CA MET A 1 14.32 7.74 -14.64
C MET A 1 12.96 7.13 -14.35
N PRO A 2 11.84 7.83 -14.58
CA PRO A 2 10.54 7.20 -14.56
C PRO A 2 10.50 6.17 -15.69
N GLU A 3 10.21 4.91 -15.38
CA GLU A 3 9.96 3.91 -16.40
C GLU A 3 8.59 4.20 -17.02
N HIS A 4 8.58 4.58 -18.29
CA HIS A 4 7.34 4.75 -19.06
C HIS A 4 6.97 3.41 -19.70
N TYR A 5 5.83 2.87 -19.29
CA TYR A 5 5.20 1.71 -19.91
C TYR A 5 4.16 2.19 -20.93
N TYR A 6 4.36 1.85 -22.20
CA TYR A 6 3.37 2.12 -23.24
C TYR A 6 2.36 0.96 -23.29
N TYR A 7 1.13 1.22 -22.84
CA TYR A 7 0.00 0.31 -23.05
C TYR A 7 -0.70 0.67 -24.36
N ALA A 8 -0.84 -0.31 -25.26
CA ALA A 8 -1.47 -0.14 -26.57
C ALA A 8 -2.93 -0.64 -26.62
N GLU A 9 -3.45 -1.15 -25.52
CA GLU A 9 -4.79 -1.75 -25.43
C GLU A 9 -5.77 -0.83 -24.68
N VAL A 10 -7.02 -0.82 -25.11
CA VAL A 10 -8.11 -0.06 -24.48
C VAL A 10 -8.59 -0.83 -23.24
N GLN A 11 -7.89 -0.69 -22.12
CA GLN A 11 -8.32 -1.27 -20.85
C GLN A 11 -9.18 -0.28 -20.05
N PRO A 12 -10.18 -0.75 -19.26
CA PRO A 12 -10.97 0.11 -18.39
C PRO A 12 -10.05 0.77 -17.35
N VAL A 13 -9.87 2.09 -17.48
CA VAL A 13 -9.01 2.86 -16.60
C VAL A 13 -9.69 3.07 -15.25
N ARG A 14 -9.08 2.57 -14.17
CA ARG A 14 -9.55 2.85 -12.81
C ARG A 14 -9.00 4.20 -12.37
N CYS A 15 -9.88 5.18 -12.23
CA CYS A 15 -9.56 6.45 -11.58
C CYS A 15 -9.67 6.27 -10.06
N VAL A 16 -8.63 6.70 -9.34
CA VAL A 16 -8.63 6.73 -7.89
C VAL A 16 -8.42 8.17 -7.45
N GLU A 17 -9.26 8.64 -6.52
CA GLU A 17 -9.07 9.92 -5.86
C GLU A 17 -8.00 9.76 -4.76
N ILE A 18 -6.97 10.57 -4.82
CA ILE A 18 -5.91 10.59 -3.82
C ILE A 18 -5.72 12.00 -3.26
N LYS A 19 -5.33 12.07 -1.98
CA LYS A 19 -4.89 13.31 -1.34
C LYS A 19 -3.36 13.32 -1.33
N VAL A 20 -2.75 14.29 -1.99
CA VAL A 20 -1.28 14.40 -2.10
C VAL A 20 -0.79 15.83 -1.89
N PRO A 21 0.38 16.02 -1.25
CA PRO A 21 1.00 17.32 -1.14
C PRO A 21 1.66 17.70 -2.47
N ILE A 22 1.16 18.75 -3.12
CA ILE A 22 1.77 19.30 -4.33
C ILE A 22 2.76 20.39 -3.90
N VAL A 23 4.03 20.20 -4.27
CA VAL A 23 5.07 21.19 -4.00
C VAL A 23 4.85 22.40 -4.89
N ILE A 24 4.65 23.56 -4.28
CA ILE A 24 4.53 24.85 -4.96
C ILE A 24 5.92 25.34 -5.33
N GLU A 25 6.78 25.51 -4.32
CA GLU A 25 8.15 26.00 -4.49
C GLU A 25 9.05 25.47 -3.36
N SER A 26 10.33 25.30 -3.69
CA SER A 26 11.39 25.03 -2.73
C SER A 26 12.35 26.20 -2.73
N VAL A 27 12.52 26.86 -1.58
CA VAL A 27 13.37 28.04 -1.45
C VAL A 27 14.41 27.86 -0.35
N ASP A 28 15.65 28.27 -0.62
CA ASP A 28 16.70 28.30 0.38
C ASP A 28 16.67 29.61 1.16
N VAL A 29 16.66 29.49 2.49
CA VAL A 29 16.49 30.59 3.44
C VAL A 29 17.78 30.76 4.22
N GLU A 30 18.38 31.95 4.11
CA GLU A 30 19.56 32.34 4.87
C GLU A 30 19.22 33.47 5.85
N ALA A 31 19.38 33.19 7.14
CA ALA A 31 19.21 34.14 8.22
C ALA A 31 20.54 34.38 8.92
N VAL A 32 21.03 35.63 8.82
CA VAL A 32 22.25 36.08 9.50
C VAL A 32 21.86 36.73 10.82
N ILE A 33 22.46 36.25 11.92
CA ILE A 33 22.17 36.67 13.29
C ILE A 33 23.49 37.14 13.91
N ASP A 34 23.63 38.46 14.05
CA ASP A 34 24.74 39.07 14.77
C ASP A 34 24.41 39.20 16.26
N ASN A 35 25.34 38.78 17.13
CA ASN A 35 25.18 38.90 18.57
C ASN A 35 26.48 39.34 19.26
N SER A 36 26.33 39.97 20.43
CA SER A 36 27.43 40.21 21.34
C SER A 36 27.05 39.80 22.75
N LEU A 37 27.63 38.68 23.19
CA LEU A 37 27.38 38.10 24.50
C LEU A 37 28.46 38.52 25.50
N THR A 38 28.03 38.72 26.75
CA THR A 38 28.95 38.81 27.90
C THR A 38 28.97 37.48 28.64
N LEU A 39 30.14 36.85 28.73
CA LEU A 39 30.34 35.59 29.46
C LEU A 39 30.15 35.81 30.97
N PRO A 40 29.61 34.82 31.70
CA PRO A 40 29.42 34.91 33.15
C PRO A 40 30.73 35.10 33.93
N GLU A 41 31.83 34.62 33.36
CA GLU A 41 33.18 34.68 33.94
C GLU A 41 34.21 35.08 32.88
N LEU A 42 35.40 35.48 33.34
CA LEU A 42 36.51 35.84 32.45
C LEU A 42 37.11 34.57 31.82
N ALA A 43 37.08 34.52 30.49
CA ALA A 43 37.64 33.49 29.64
C ALA A 43 39.05 33.86 29.14
N LYS A 44 39.92 32.85 29.05
CA LYS A 44 41.18 32.89 28.31
C LYS A 44 40.95 32.67 26.82
N LYS A 45 40.07 31.73 26.47
CA LYS A 45 39.66 31.41 25.09
C LYS A 45 38.24 30.84 25.05
N VAL A 46 37.59 31.00 23.90
CA VAL A 46 36.41 30.21 23.52
C VAL A 46 36.91 28.97 22.79
N ASP A 47 36.47 27.79 23.20
CA ASP A 47 36.92 26.52 22.64
C ASP A 47 36.03 26.09 21.46
N LYS A 48 34.71 26.11 21.67
CA LYS A 48 33.72 25.81 20.63
C LYS A 48 32.36 26.43 20.97
N ILE A 49 31.59 26.74 19.94
CA ILE A 49 30.17 27.07 20.03
C ILE A 49 29.40 25.98 19.29
N VAL A 50 28.45 25.33 19.97
CA VAL A 50 27.55 24.35 19.38
C VAL A 50 26.19 25.00 19.22
N ALA A 51 25.64 25.01 18.02
CA ALA A 51 24.37 25.66 17.73
C ALA A 51 23.35 24.67 17.16
N SER A 52 22.08 24.95 17.42
CA SER A 52 20.94 24.21 16.87
C SER A 52 19.74 25.14 16.72
N VAL A 53 18.89 24.87 15.73
CA VAL A 53 17.63 25.59 15.57
C VAL A 53 16.52 24.85 16.33
N ARG A 54 15.74 25.60 17.10
CA ARG A 54 14.54 25.13 17.81
C ARG A 54 13.32 25.92 17.37
N ASP A 55 12.14 25.37 17.65
CA ASP A 55 10.84 26.04 17.44
C ASP A 55 10.63 26.62 16.03
N LEU A 56 11.19 25.95 15.02
CA LEU A 56 11.14 26.40 13.64
C LEU A 56 9.69 26.37 13.12
N LYS A 57 9.21 27.51 12.63
CA LYS A 57 7.86 27.72 12.12
C LYS A 57 7.88 28.50 10.82
N GLY A 58 7.04 28.07 9.89
CA GLY A 58 6.80 28.73 8.60
C GLY A 58 5.39 29.27 8.54
N THR A 59 5.24 30.53 8.15
CA THR A 59 3.95 31.17 7.92
C THR A 59 3.87 31.64 6.46
N PRO A 60 2.96 31.07 5.65
CA PRO A 60 2.74 31.56 4.29
C PRO A 60 2.06 32.93 4.33
N VAL A 61 2.43 33.79 3.38
CA VAL A 61 1.86 35.11 3.18
C VAL A 61 1.07 35.10 1.87
N PHE A 62 -0.23 35.30 2.01
CA PHE A 62 -1.19 35.26 0.91
C PHE A 62 -1.51 36.66 0.40
N VAL A 63 -1.66 36.77 -0.92
CA VAL A 63 -2.10 37.98 -1.62
C VAL A 63 -3.28 37.64 -2.53
N ASP A 64 -4.11 38.63 -2.79
CA ASP A 64 -5.26 38.57 -3.70
C ASP A 64 -4.98 39.48 -4.88
N GLU A 65 -5.26 39.01 -6.09
CA GLU A 65 -5.12 39.83 -7.30
C GLU A 65 -6.39 40.66 -7.50
N THR A 66 -6.24 41.97 -7.43
CA THR A 66 -7.36 42.89 -7.69
C THR A 66 -7.69 42.95 -9.18
N LYS A 67 -8.88 43.45 -9.53
CA LYS A 67 -9.30 43.64 -10.93
C LYS A 67 -8.37 44.58 -11.74
N SER A 68 -7.47 45.34 -11.09
CA SER A 68 -6.46 46.16 -11.76
C SER A 68 -5.13 45.42 -12.02
N GLY A 69 -5.01 44.15 -11.60
CA GLY A 69 -3.77 43.37 -11.67
C GLY A 69 -2.80 43.63 -10.51
N ASP A 70 -3.20 44.43 -9.51
CA ASP A 70 -2.38 44.70 -8.32
C ASP A 70 -2.63 43.65 -7.25
N PHE A 71 -1.56 43.18 -6.60
CA PHE A 71 -1.63 42.25 -5.47
C PHE A 71 -1.81 42.98 -4.14
N VAL A 72 -2.89 42.66 -3.41
CA VAL A 72 -3.20 43.24 -2.09
C VAL A 72 -3.17 42.13 -1.04
N MET A 73 -2.71 42.44 0.18
CA MET A 73 -2.72 41.48 1.29
C MET A 73 -4.14 41.04 1.64
N VAL A 74 -4.34 39.73 1.81
CA VAL A 74 -5.63 39.16 2.21
C VAL A 74 -5.90 39.53 3.68
N PRO A 75 -7.00 40.24 4.02
CA PRO A 75 -7.36 40.51 5.40
C PRO A 75 -7.58 39.21 6.18
N MET A 76 -7.19 39.16 7.46
CA MET A 76 -7.52 38.05 8.37
C MET A 76 -9.05 37.99 8.61
N GLY A 77 -9.79 37.37 7.70
CA GLY A 77 -11.24 37.16 7.81
C GLY A 77 -11.80 36.35 6.64
N ASN A 78 -12.56 35.30 6.93
CA ASN A 78 -13.11 34.35 5.95
C ASN A 78 -14.32 34.89 5.15
N LYS A 79 -14.40 36.20 4.85
CA LYS A 79 -15.64 36.81 4.32
C LYS A 79 -15.81 36.77 2.79
N PHE A 80 -14.90 36.21 2.01
CA PHE A 80 -15.00 36.22 0.54
C PHE A 80 -14.52 34.91 -0.11
N PRO A 81 -15.42 33.95 -0.39
CA PRO A 81 -15.08 32.60 -0.90
C PRO A 81 -14.80 32.50 -2.41
N HIS A 82 -14.62 33.62 -3.13
CA HIS A 82 -14.45 33.64 -4.60
C HIS A 82 -13.31 34.56 -5.06
N ARG A 83 -12.21 34.60 -4.31
CA ARG A 83 -11.02 35.35 -4.69
C ARG A 83 -9.88 34.38 -4.96
N ASP A 84 -9.16 34.60 -6.04
CA ASP A 84 -7.97 33.84 -6.39
C ASP A 84 -6.88 34.19 -5.37
N ILE A 85 -6.54 33.21 -4.52
CA ILE A 85 -5.57 33.40 -3.45
C ILE A 85 -4.21 32.94 -3.98
N PHE A 86 -3.20 33.80 -3.87
CA PHE A 86 -1.84 33.46 -4.27
C PHE A 86 -0.93 33.42 -3.05
N VAL A 87 -0.09 32.40 -2.94
CA VAL A 87 1.05 32.43 -2.01
C VAL A 87 2.21 33.18 -2.68
N LYS A 88 2.73 34.21 -2.01
CA LYS A 88 3.79 35.07 -2.58
C LYS A 88 5.05 35.13 -1.73
N LYS A 89 4.92 35.03 -0.42
CA LYS A 89 6.08 35.08 0.50
C LYS A 89 5.88 34.05 1.60
N ILE A 90 6.97 33.71 2.26
CA ILE A 90 6.96 32.95 3.50
C ILE A 90 7.72 33.70 4.58
N ILE A 91 7.29 33.55 5.82
CA ILE A 91 8.01 34.00 7.00
C ILE A 91 8.53 32.75 7.71
N VAL A 92 9.85 32.62 7.81
CA VAL A 92 10.51 31.55 8.56
C VAL A 92 11.00 32.14 9.87
N SER A 93 10.59 31.55 10.98
CA SER A 93 10.94 32.01 12.33
C SER A 93 11.33 30.84 13.22
N GLY A 94 12.22 31.07 14.18
CA GLY A 94 12.66 30.05 15.12
C GLY A 94 13.56 30.63 16.19
N THR A 95 14.15 29.74 17.00
CA THR A 95 15.10 30.10 18.05
C THR A 95 16.44 29.43 17.76
N LEU A 96 17.49 30.23 17.61
CA LEU A 96 18.86 29.75 17.58
C LEU A 96 19.31 29.46 19.02
N HIS A 97 19.38 28.19 19.38
CA HIS A 97 19.92 27.74 20.67
C HIS A 97 21.41 27.44 20.54
N LYS A 98 22.24 28.10 21.36
CA LYS A 98 23.70 27.92 21.35
C LYS A 98 24.21 27.52 22.72
N GLN A 99 25.23 26.67 22.71
CA GLN A 99 26.04 26.30 23.86
C GLN A 99 27.49 26.73 23.62
N ILE A 100 27.99 27.64 24.43
CA ILE A 100 29.32 28.22 24.30
C ILE A 100 30.23 27.57 25.35
N PHE A 101 31.28 26.89 24.89
CA PHE A 101 32.29 26.26 25.74
C PHE A 101 33.55 27.13 25.76
N PHE A 102 34.04 27.47 26.94
CA PHE A 102 35.19 28.36 27.12
C PHE A 102 36.08 27.91 28.28
N VAL A 103 37.33 28.36 28.27
CA VAL A 103 38.29 28.09 29.36
C VAL A 103 38.41 29.34 30.22
N ASN A 104 38.15 29.23 31.52
CA ASN A 104 38.21 30.37 32.44
C ASN A 104 39.67 30.69 32.86
N LYS A 105 39.84 31.69 33.74
CA LYS A 105 41.15 32.08 34.27
C LYS A 105 41.89 30.97 35.04
N ASN A 106 41.16 30.00 35.59
CA ASN A 106 41.70 28.89 36.38
C ASN A 106 41.97 27.62 35.54
N ASP A 107 41.94 27.73 34.20
CA ASP A 107 42.09 26.60 33.27
C ASP A 107 40.98 25.53 33.38
N GLU A 108 39.80 25.94 33.88
CA GLU A 108 38.62 25.08 33.94
C GLU A 108 37.75 25.28 32.70
N VAL A 109 37.22 24.17 32.16
CA VAL A 109 36.22 24.21 31.09
C VAL A 109 34.86 24.58 31.67
N ARG A 110 34.30 25.69 31.19
CA ARG A 110 32.97 26.19 31.55
C ARG A 110 32.08 26.22 30.31
N HIS A 111 30.78 26.30 30.53
CA HIS A 111 29.83 26.48 29.46
C HIS A 111 28.69 27.44 29.86
N THR A 112 28.11 28.09 28.86
CA THR A 112 26.88 28.88 29.02
C THR A 112 25.99 28.66 27.80
N ALA A 113 24.67 28.74 28.01
CA ALA A 113 23.67 28.63 26.96
C ALA A 113 23.07 30.00 26.63
N GLU A 114 22.61 30.17 25.39
CA GLU A 114 21.88 31.34 24.95
C GLU A 114 20.85 30.96 23.88
N ASP A 115 19.68 31.59 23.93
CA ASP A 115 18.60 31.45 22.96
C ASP A 115 18.39 32.78 22.24
N LEU A 116 18.53 32.80 20.91
CA LEU A 116 18.33 33.98 20.08
C LEU A 116 17.18 33.76 19.09
N PRO A 117 16.05 34.47 19.24
CA PRO A 117 14.96 34.36 18.27
C PRO A 117 15.37 35.01 16.94
N PHE A 118 14.98 34.40 15.82
CA PHE A 118 15.15 34.96 14.49
C PHE A 118 13.87 34.88 13.67
N SER A 119 13.74 35.78 12.69
CA SER A 119 12.66 35.79 11.72
C SER A 119 13.16 36.34 10.40
N LYS A 120 12.87 35.63 9.30
CA LYS A 120 13.26 35.98 7.94
C LYS A 120 12.05 35.86 7.03
N MET A 121 11.72 36.95 6.33
CA MET A 121 10.76 36.92 5.23
C MET A 121 11.49 36.64 3.92
N VAL A 122 10.95 35.71 3.15
CA VAL A 122 11.49 35.29 1.85
C VAL A 122 10.40 35.37 0.81
N GLU A 123 10.71 35.98 -0.33
CA GLU A 123 9.79 36.04 -1.47
C GLU A 123 9.92 34.75 -2.30
N LEU A 124 8.78 34.21 -2.71
CA LEU A 124 8.71 33.12 -3.68
C LEU A 124 9.00 33.68 -5.08
N LYS A 125 9.54 32.85 -5.97
CA LYS A 125 9.92 33.26 -7.31
C LYS A 125 8.72 33.80 -8.09
N GLU A 126 7.59 33.10 -8.01
CA GLU A 126 6.35 33.48 -8.68
C GLU A 126 5.15 33.32 -7.72
N PRO A 127 4.23 34.31 -7.67
CA PRO A 127 2.98 34.13 -6.95
C PRO A 127 2.22 32.94 -7.53
N THR A 128 1.96 31.92 -6.72
CA THR A 128 1.28 30.70 -7.18
C THR A 128 -0.13 30.64 -6.61
N LEU A 129 -1.11 30.38 -7.49
CA LEU A 129 -2.51 30.19 -7.12
C LEU A 129 -2.64 28.97 -6.21
N VAL A 130 -3.40 29.10 -5.12
CA VAL A 130 -3.73 28.02 -4.20
C VAL A 130 -5.25 27.84 -4.13
N ASP A 131 -5.70 26.59 -4.07
CA ASP A 131 -7.12 26.24 -3.98
C ASP A 131 -7.67 26.55 -2.57
N ASN A 132 -6.90 26.20 -1.53
CA ASN A 132 -7.27 26.43 -0.14
C ASN A 132 -6.07 26.86 0.72
N LYS A 133 -6.10 28.12 1.17
CA LYS A 133 -5.07 28.68 2.07
C LYS A 133 -4.79 27.85 3.33
N ASN A 134 -5.78 27.10 3.83
CA ASN A 134 -5.64 26.31 5.05
C ASN A 134 -4.90 24.98 4.81
N ASP A 135 -4.81 24.55 3.56
CA ASP A 135 -4.13 23.32 3.15
C ASP A 135 -2.67 23.59 2.70
N VAL A 136 -2.23 24.86 2.78
CA VAL A 136 -0.87 25.29 2.49
C VAL A 136 -0.01 25.23 3.74
N PHE A 137 1.09 24.48 3.67
CA PHE A 137 2.04 24.33 4.77
C PHE A 137 3.49 24.37 4.26
N ILE A 138 4.42 24.54 5.20
CA ILE A 138 5.85 24.65 4.90
C ILE A 138 6.59 23.52 5.61
N GLN A 139 7.37 22.77 4.86
CA GLN A 139 8.26 21.73 5.37
C GLN A 139 9.71 22.20 5.30
N PHE A 140 10.46 21.99 6.37
CA PHE A 140 11.86 22.38 6.47
C PHE A 140 12.78 21.19 6.27
N HIS A 141 13.81 21.38 5.44
CA HIS A 141 14.85 20.41 5.13
C HIS A 141 16.22 21.09 5.18
N ASN A 142 17.30 20.30 5.26
CA ASN A 142 18.69 20.78 5.17
C ASN A 142 18.97 21.95 6.13
N ILE A 143 18.62 21.79 7.41
CA ILE A 143 18.85 22.81 8.43
C ILE A 143 20.32 22.72 8.86
N ASP A 144 21.09 23.76 8.56
CA ASP A 144 22.47 23.91 8.97
C ASP A 144 22.71 25.26 9.65
N VAL A 145 23.70 25.30 10.53
CA VAL A 145 24.06 26.51 11.28
C VAL A 145 25.58 26.63 11.33
N ASP A 146 26.10 27.68 10.71
CA ASP A 146 27.49 28.10 10.88
C ASP A 146 27.56 29.23 11.91
N VAL A 147 28.57 29.21 12.77
CA VAL A 147 28.81 30.25 13.77
C VAL A 147 30.26 30.67 13.71
N ASN A 148 30.48 31.94 13.39
CA ASN A 148 31.78 32.58 13.46
C ASN A 148 31.86 33.45 14.71
N TRP A 149 32.97 33.39 15.45
CA TRP A 149 33.12 34.14 16.70
C TRP A 149 34.50 34.74 16.91
N GLU A 150 34.55 35.79 17.72
CA GLU A 150 35.76 36.47 18.16
C GLU A 150 35.65 36.85 19.64
N LEU A 151 36.65 36.49 20.44
CA LEU A 151 36.76 36.93 21.83
C LEU A 151 37.37 38.33 21.89
N GLN A 152 36.54 39.36 21.81
CA GLN A 152 36.98 40.76 21.80
C GLN A 152 37.66 41.19 23.12
N ARG A 153 37.18 40.65 24.23
CA ARG A 153 37.73 40.86 25.59
C ARG A 153 37.55 39.58 26.38
N ALA A 154 38.27 39.43 27.50
CA ALA A 154 38.18 38.24 28.34
C ALA A 154 36.74 37.83 28.74
N SER A 155 35.76 38.74 28.79
CA SER A 155 34.35 38.39 29.00
C SER A 155 33.42 38.72 27.84
N ARG A 156 33.89 39.22 26.69
CA ARG A 156 33.00 39.67 25.60
C ARG A 156 33.28 38.93 24.31
N VAL A 157 32.29 38.17 23.85
CA VAL A 157 32.31 37.42 22.60
C VAL A 157 31.44 38.15 21.59
N ARG A 158 31.97 38.37 20.39
CA ARG A 158 31.20 38.80 19.22
C ARG A 158 31.02 37.58 18.33
N GLU A 159 29.81 37.38 17.83
CA GLU A 159 29.50 36.22 17.00
C GLU A 159 28.53 36.59 15.88
N THR A 160 28.67 35.91 14.75
CA THR A 160 27.78 35.98 13.61
C THR A 160 27.40 34.54 13.26
N ALA A 161 26.12 34.22 13.46
CA ALA A 161 25.56 32.92 13.10
C ALA A 161 24.81 33.03 11.77
N VAL A 162 25.01 32.07 10.88
CA VAL A 162 24.30 31.95 9.61
C VAL A 162 23.48 30.67 9.65
N VAL A 163 22.16 30.82 9.66
CA VAL A 163 21.21 29.71 9.62
C VAL A 163 20.77 29.50 8.18
N GLN A 164 21.01 28.30 7.64
CA GLN A 164 20.64 27.90 6.29
C GLN A 164 19.58 26.80 6.34
N ILE A 165 18.46 27.01 5.64
CA ILE A 165 17.30 26.11 5.68
C ILE A 165 16.67 26.03 4.29
N THR A 166 16.37 24.82 3.79
CA THR A 166 15.51 24.66 2.61
C THR A 166 14.05 24.58 3.06
N ALA A 167 13.24 25.58 2.72
CA ALA A 167 11.80 25.62 2.98
C ALA A 167 11.02 25.18 1.72
N LYS A 168 10.28 24.08 1.84
CA LYS A 168 9.36 23.59 0.80
C LYS A 168 7.94 24.02 1.12
N VAL A 169 7.36 24.87 0.29
CA VAL A 169 5.95 25.26 0.37
C VAL A 169 5.13 24.24 -0.40
N SER A 170 4.10 23.68 0.22
CA SER A 170 3.25 22.65 -0.38
C SER A 170 1.79 22.88 -0.04
N GLU A 171 0.92 22.46 -0.95
CA GLU A 171 -0.53 22.46 -0.75
C GLU A 171 -1.06 21.03 -0.85
N ASP A 172 -1.82 20.61 0.15
CA ASP A 172 -2.55 19.34 0.11
C ASP A 172 -3.72 19.44 -0.89
N ARG A 173 -3.65 18.69 -2.00
CA ARG A 173 -4.70 18.67 -3.03
C ARG A 173 -5.30 17.28 -3.22
N GLN A 174 -6.59 17.26 -3.51
CA GLN A 174 -7.30 16.07 -3.97
C GLN A 174 -7.24 16.02 -5.49
N ILE A 175 -6.62 14.97 -6.03
CA ILE A 175 -6.50 14.77 -7.47
C ILE A 175 -6.97 13.38 -7.85
N PHE A 176 -7.54 13.26 -9.05
CA PHE A 176 -7.81 11.98 -9.66
C PHE A 176 -6.55 11.50 -10.39
N VAL A 177 -6.06 10.32 -10.01
CA VAL A 177 -4.99 9.65 -10.73
C VAL A 177 -5.54 8.45 -11.47
N GLN A 178 -5.03 8.26 -12.68
CA GLN A 178 -5.24 7.04 -13.44
C GLN A 178 -4.23 5.99 -12.93
N THR A 179 -4.72 4.89 -12.38
CA THR A 179 -3.86 3.76 -12.00
C THR A 179 -3.76 2.79 -13.16
N CYS A 180 -2.54 2.52 -13.61
CA CYS A 180 -2.28 1.42 -14.53
C CYS A 180 -2.32 0.09 -13.75
N PRO A 181 -2.84 -1.00 -14.33
CA PRO A 181 -2.61 -2.32 -13.75
C PRO A 181 -1.10 -2.55 -13.65
N SER A 182 -0.65 -3.06 -12.50
CA SER A 182 0.73 -3.50 -12.33
C SER A 182 1.02 -4.54 -13.43
N PRO A 183 2.23 -4.61 -14.01
CA PRO A 183 2.58 -5.71 -14.90
C PRO A 183 2.28 -7.02 -14.17
N GLU A 184 1.22 -7.70 -14.59
CA GLU A 184 0.66 -8.85 -13.89
C GLU A 184 1.68 -9.98 -13.91
N GLU A 185 2.46 -10.07 -12.83
CA GLU A 185 3.22 -11.28 -12.54
C GLU A 185 2.21 -12.38 -12.25
N VAL A 186 2.37 -13.51 -12.94
CA VAL A 186 1.55 -14.70 -12.70
C VAL A 186 1.52 -14.96 -11.19
N PRO A 187 0.34 -14.92 -10.55
CA PRO A 187 0.26 -15.02 -9.11
C PRO A 187 0.87 -16.37 -8.71
N PRO A 188 1.89 -16.37 -7.84
CA PRO A 188 2.59 -17.60 -7.52
C PRO A 188 1.71 -18.49 -6.65
N GLY A 189 1.64 -19.77 -7.00
CA GLY A 189 1.06 -20.81 -6.17
C GLY A 189 -0.46 -20.96 -6.28
N ASN A 190 -1.05 -21.50 -5.22
CA ASN A 190 -2.47 -21.84 -5.18
C ASN A 190 -3.32 -20.59 -4.88
N LEU A 191 -4.27 -20.28 -5.75
CA LEU A 191 -5.18 -19.14 -5.58
C LEU A 191 -6.32 -19.41 -4.59
N LEU A 192 -6.56 -20.67 -4.26
CA LEU A 192 -7.58 -21.06 -3.29
C LEU A 192 -7.06 -20.83 -1.86
N LYS A 193 -7.93 -20.31 -1.00
CA LYS A 193 -7.70 -20.34 0.44
C LYS A 193 -7.97 -21.74 0.95
N ASP A 194 -7.11 -22.21 1.85
CA ASP A 194 -7.25 -23.52 2.48
C ASP A 194 -7.50 -24.65 1.47
N GLY A 195 -6.62 -24.73 0.46
CA GLY A 195 -6.69 -25.77 -0.56
C GLY A 195 -6.53 -27.18 -0.01
N GLY A 196 -5.83 -27.35 1.12
CA GLY A 196 -5.74 -28.61 1.85
C GLY A 196 -6.95 -28.94 2.72
N LEU A 197 -7.99 -28.09 2.75
CA LEU A 197 -9.25 -28.34 3.46
C LEU A 197 -9.06 -28.67 4.96
N GLU A 198 -8.19 -27.91 5.63
CA GLU A 198 -7.82 -28.13 7.03
C GLU A 198 -8.61 -27.27 8.02
N ALA A 199 -9.21 -26.17 7.56
CA ALA A 199 -9.83 -25.18 8.43
C ALA A 199 -11.36 -25.38 8.53
N TRP A 200 -11.81 -25.87 9.68
CA TRP A 200 -13.22 -26.16 9.96
C TRP A 200 -13.69 -25.47 11.24
N ALA A 201 -14.85 -24.80 11.19
CA ALA A 201 -15.51 -24.24 12.38
C ALA A 201 -16.25 -25.33 13.19
N GLY A 202 -16.57 -26.43 12.52
CA GLY A 202 -17.12 -27.65 13.09
C GLY A 202 -17.15 -28.76 12.02
N PRO A 203 -17.53 -30.00 12.37
CA PRO A 203 -17.41 -31.16 11.47
C PRO A 203 -18.18 -31.07 10.15
N TYR A 204 -19.05 -30.08 9.97
CA TYR A 204 -19.88 -29.89 8.77
C TYR A 204 -19.76 -28.47 8.19
N SER A 205 -18.77 -27.71 8.63
CA SER A 205 -18.68 -26.27 8.36
C SER A 205 -17.23 -25.86 8.06
N PRO A 206 -16.79 -25.95 6.79
CA PRO A 206 -15.50 -25.45 6.38
C PRO A 206 -15.46 -23.91 6.48
N ILE A 207 -14.31 -23.34 6.84
CA ILE A 207 -14.18 -21.90 7.12
C ILE A 207 -14.08 -21.08 5.83
N PHE A 208 -13.28 -21.56 4.87
CA PHE A 208 -12.97 -20.82 3.64
C PHE A 208 -13.76 -21.30 2.42
N TRP A 209 -14.48 -22.40 2.55
CA TRP A 209 -15.29 -23.01 1.51
C TRP A 209 -16.76 -22.94 1.88
N GLY A 210 -17.63 -22.75 0.88
CA GLY A 210 -19.05 -23.02 1.02
C GLY A 210 -19.31 -24.51 0.79
N GLY A 211 -20.25 -25.10 1.52
CA GLY A 211 -20.58 -26.51 1.35
C GLY A 211 -22.02 -26.86 1.69
N SER A 212 -22.55 -27.89 1.03
CA SER A 212 -23.81 -28.55 1.35
C SER A 212 -23.65 -30.06 1.24
N ASN A 213 -24.21 -30.82 2.20
CA ASN A 213 -23.97 -32.27 2.29
C ASN A 213 -22.47 -32.62 2.28
N VAL A 214 -21.69 -31.86 3.07
CA VAL A 214 -20.24 -32.02 3.23
C VAL A 214 -19.93 -32.19 4.71
N ALA A 215 -18.97 -33.07 5.00
CA ALA A 215 -18.43 -33.27 6.33
C ALA A 215 -16.90 -33.31 6.30
N GLN A 216 -16.29 -33.00 7.42
CA GLN A 216 -14.87 -33.19 7.67
C GLN A 216 -14.57 -34.68 7.84
N THR A 217 -13.45 -35.14 7.31
CA THR A 217 -12.96 -36.51 7.51
C THR A 217 -11.48 -36.48 7.87
N THR A 218 -11.02 -37.45 8.68
CA THR A 218 -9.59 -37.60 9.04
C THR A 218 -8.85 -38.55 8.11
N GLN A 219 -9.56 -39.19 7.17
CA GLN A 219 -8.93 -39.95 6.10
C GLN A 219 -8.46 -38.98 5.01
N ALA A 220 -7.45 -38.18 5.30
CA ALA A 220 -6.90 -37.17 4.39
C ALA A 220 -5.79 -37.75 3.52
N HIS A 221 -5.55 -37.14 2.35
CA HIS A 221 -4.38 -37.39 1.52
C HIS A 221 -3.14 -36.74 2.13
N SER A 222 -3.28 -35.49 2.60
CA SER A 222 -2.23 -34.79 3.33
C SER A 222 -2.81 -34.06 4.53
N GLY A 223 -1.97 -33.58 5.45
CA GLY A 223 -2.43 -32.89 6.65
C GLY A 223 -3.28 -33.76 7.59
N SER A 224 -4.29 -33.17 8.22
CA SER A 224 -5.12 -33.82 9.24
C SER A 224 -6.55 -34.05 8.78
N TYR A 225 -7.04 -33.27 7.81
CA TYR A 225 -8.44 -33.27 7.42
C TYR A 225 -8.64 -33.16 5.91
N ALA A 226 -9.73 -33.74 5.44
CA ALA A 226 -10.22 -33.60 4.08
C ALA A 226 -11.73 -33.32 4.09
N ALA A 227 -12.31 -32.98 2.94
CA ALA A 227 -13.75 -32.83 2.79
C ALA A 227 -14.38 -34.09 2.22
N GLU A 228 -15.51 -34.53 2.79
CA GLU A 228 -16.28 -35.66 2.33
C GLU A 228 -17.69 -35.25 1.93
N LEU A 229 -18.00 -35.39 0.65
CA LEU A 229 -19.30 -35.06 0.06
C LEU A 229 -20.20 -36.30 0.08
N GLY A 230 -21.47 -36.10 0.44
CA GLY A 230 -22.45 -37.17 0.53
C GLY A 230 -22.60 -37.79 1.93
N LEU A 231 -21.73 -37.45 2.90
CA LEU A 231 -21.72 -38.13 4.20
C LEU A 231 -22.97 -37.88 5.04
N LEU A 232 -23.57 -36.68 4.96
CA LEU A 232 -24.79 -36.39 5.72
C LEU A 232 -25.99 -37.15 5.14
N ASN A 233 -26.04 -37.30 3.83
CA ASN A 233 -27.02 -38.14 3.14
C ASN A 233 -26.50 -38.56 1.75
N PRO A 234 -26.14 -39.84 1.53
CA PRO A 234 -25.57 -40.31 0.26
C PRO A 234 -26.61 -40.40 -0.88
N GLY A 235 -27.89 -40.14 -0.58
CA GLY A 235 -28.96 -40.03 -1.58
C GLY A 235 -29.28 -38.59 -2.00
N LEU A 236 -28.60 -37.58 -1.45
CA LEU A 236 -28.78 -36.17 -1.81
C LEU A 236 -27.54 -35.59 -2.47
N THR A 237 -27.73 -34.63 -3.36
CA THR A 237 -26.64 -33.85 -3.96
C THR A 237 -25.82 -33.15 -2.87
N GLY A 238 -24.50 -33.14 -3.03
CA GLY A 238 -23.58 -32.37 -2.21
C GLY A 238 -22.73 -31.44 -3.05
N ALA A 239 -22.30 -30.33 -2.46
CA ALA A 239 -21.46 -29.37 -3.14
C ALA A 239 -20.39 -28.80 -2.21
N LEU A 240 -19.20 -28.53 -2.75
CA LEU A 240 -18.12 -27.82 -2.09
C LEU A 240 -17.58 -26.77 -3.05
N PHE A 241 -17.53 -25.50 -2.66
CA PHE A 241 -17.16 -24.43 -3.59
C PHE A 241 -16.44 -23.26 -2.91
N GLN A 242 -15.63 -22.54 -3.70
CA GLN A 242 -14.95 -21.32 -3.27
C GLN A 242 -14.89 -20.31 -4.42
N MET A 243 -15.15 -19.04 -4.10
CA MET A 243 -15.00 -17.93 -5.04
C MET A 243 -13.63 -17.26 -4.85
N VAL A 244 -12.86 -17.17 -5.93
CA VAL A 244 -11.54 -16.52 -6.01
C VAL A 244 -11.70 -15.19 -6.73
N ARG A 245 -11.23 -14.10 -6.11
CA ARG A 245 -11.29 -12.72 -6.66
C ARG A 245 -9.94 -12.00 -6.68
N LYS A 246 -8.90 -12.62 -6.14
CA LYS A 246 -7.55 -12.02 -6.06
C LYS A 246 -6.60 -12.88 -6.90
N GLY A 247 -5.75 -12.24 -7.70
CA GLY A 247 -4.85 -12.95 -8.61
C GLY A 247 -5.59 -13.65 -9.75
N VAL A 248 -6.74 -13.10 -10.17
CA VAL A 248 -7.43 -13.54 -11.38
C VAL A 248 -6.92 -12.71 -12.54
N MET A 249 -6.58 -13.36 -13.66
CA MET A 249 -6.02 -12.74 -14.86
C MET A 249 -6.74 -13.33 -16.07
N ALA A 250 -7.13 -12.48 -17.02
CA ALA A 250 -7.83 -12.92 -18.23
C ALA A 250 -6.92 -13.73 -19.17
N ASP A 251 -5.64 -13.39 -19.26
CA ASP A 251 -4.68 -14.02 -20.19
C ASP A 251 -4.12 -15.38 -19.72
N CYS A 252 -4.80 -16.04 -18.78
CA CYS A 252 -4.31 -17.26 -18.17
C CYS A 252 -5.20 -18.49 -18.37
N MET A 253 -4.56 -19.64 -18.65
CA MET A 253 -5.21 -20.94 -18.58
C MET A 253 -5.14 -21.45 -17.15
N TYR A 254 -6.30 -21.61 -16.50
CA TYR A 254 -6.34 -22.12 -15.14
C TYR A 254 -6.36 -23.65 -15.11
N ARG A 255 -5.51 -24.21 -14.25
CA ARG A 255 -5.50 -25.64 -13.95
C ARG A 255 -5.97 -25.85 -12.52
N LEU A 256 -7.09 -26.55 -12.38
CA LEU A 256 -7.54 -27.11 -11.12
C LEU A 256 -6.94 -28.51 -10.97
N SER A 257 -6.31 -28.79 -9.84
CA SER A 257 -5.86 -30.13 -9.46
C SER A 257 -6.35 -30.46 -8.06
N PHE A 258 -6.77 -31.69 -7.83
CA PHE A 258 -7.26 -32.14 -6.53
C PHE A 258 -7.08 -33.65 -6.40
N TRP A 259 -7.07 -34.15 -5.18
CA TRP A 259 -7.03 -35.56 -4.87
C TRP A 259 -8.40 -36.05 -4.47
N VAL A 260 -8.82 -37.19 -5.03
CA VAL A 260 -10.13 -37.77 -4.79
C VAL A 260 -10.02 -39.24 -4.41
N LYS A 261 -10.90 -39.69 -3.51
CA LYS A 261 -11.04 -41.08 -3.07
C LYS A 261 -12.50 -41.38 -2.76
N GLU A 262 -12.99 -42.55 -3.13
CA GLU A 262 -14.32 -43.02 -2.75
C GLU A 262 -14.31 -43.54 -1.31
N ASP A 263 -15.41 -43.35 -0.57
CA ASP A 263 -15.69 -44.13 0.65
C ASP A 263 -16.80 -45.14 0.43
N VAL A 264 -16.53 -46.38 0.83
CA VAL A 264 -17.43 -47.51 0.62
C VAL A 264 -18.21 -47.78 1.90
N LEU A 265 -19.44 -47.27 1.97
CA LEU A 265 -20.28 -47.33 3.18
C LEU A 265 -21.45 -48.35 3.08
N GLY A 266 -21.77 -48.88 1.89
CA GLY A 266 -22.97 -49.73 1.73
C GLY A 266 -23.12 -50.53 0.43
N ALA A 267 -22.02 -50.79 -0.28
CA ALA A 267 -21.89 -51.63 -1.49
C ALA A 267 -22.51 -51.12 -2.80
N ARG A 268 -23.51 -50.21 -2.80
CA ARG A 268 -23.96 -49.58 -4.05
C ARG A 268 -23.23 -48.27 -4.31
N SER A 269 -22.26 -48.35 -5.21
CA SER A 269 -21.52 -47.22 -5.78
C SER A 269 -22.21 -46.77 -7.07
N ASP A 270 -22.96 -45.67 -6.99
CA ASP A 270 -23.70 -45.10 -8.11
C ASP A 270 -23.78 -43.59 -7.93
N PHE A 271 -22.68 -42.88 -8.17
CA PHE A 271 -22.66 -41.42 -8.08
C PHE A 271 -21.71 -40.81 -9.11
N THR A 272 -21.83 -39.51 -9.33
CA THR A 272 -20.84 -38.72 -10.09
C THR A 272 -20.29 -37.58 -9.25
N LEU A 273 -19.02 -37.25 -9.48
CA LEU A 273 -18.37 -36.05 -8.97
C LEU A 273 -18.02 -35.14 -10.16
N THR A 274 -18.66 -33.98 -10.23
CA THR A 274 -18.36 -32.96 -11.24
C THR A 274 -17.51 -31.85 -10.63
N ALA A 275 -16.32 -31.63 -11.17
CA ALA A 275 -15.42 -30.54 -10.79
C ALA A 275 -15.45 -29.44 -11.85
N GLU A 276 -15.66 -28.20 -11.43
CA GLU A 276 -15.87 -27.05 -12.31
C GLU A 276 -15.00 -25.87 -11.89
N VAL A 277 -14.50 -25.16 -12.90
CA VAL A 277 -13.84 -23.85 -12.81
C VAL A 277 -14.63 -22.90 -13.69
N VAL A 278 -15.38 -21.98 -13.08
CA VAL A 278 -16.31 -21.08 -13.78
C VAL A 278 -15.79 -19.66 -13.70
N TYR A 279 -15.67 -18.98 -14.85
CA TYR A 279 -15.24 -17.59 -14.96
C TYR A 279 -16.43 -16.64 -14.90
N TYR A 280 -16.28 -15.52 -14.18
CA TYR A 280 -17.26 -14.44 -14.13
C TYR A 280 -16.62 -13.09 -14.42
N ASP A 281 -17.34 -12.24 -15.16
CA ASP A 281 -16.97 -10.84 -15.39
C ASP A 281 -17.31 -9.94 -14.20
N GLU A 282 -17.04 -8.63 -14.34
CA GLU A 282 -17.32 -7.62 -13.31
C GLU A 282 -18.82 -7.46 -12.97
N PHE A 283 -19.69 -7.88 -13.88
CA PHE A 283 -21.16 -7.84 -13.72
C PHE A 283 -21.72 -9.16 -13.16
N GLY A 284 -20.87 -10.16 -12.93
CA GLY A 284 -21.26 -11.48 -12.44
C GLY A 284 -21.86 -12.39 -13.52
N MET A 285 -21.68 -12.08 -14.80
CA MET A 285 -22.06 -12.95 -15.91
C MET A 285 -20.98 -14.01 -16.15
N GLN A 286 -21.40 -15.23 -16.44
CA GLN A 286 -20.48 -16.34 -16.72
C GLN A 286 -19.86 -16.17 -18.11
N VAL A 287 -18.53 -16.06 -18.18
CA VAL A 287 -17.77 -15.86 -19.42
C VAL A 287 -17.00 -17.10 -19.88
N GLY A 288 -16.96 -18.16 -19.07
CA GLY A 288 -16.40 -19.44 -19.49
C GLY A 288 -16.41 -20.50 -18.40
N ILE A 289 -16.10 -21.74 -18.77
CA ILE A 289 -16.09 -22.89 -17.87
C ILE A 289 -15.09 -23.96 -18.33
N GLY A 290 -14.37 -24.54 -17.37
CA GLY A 290 -13.73 -25.85 -17.50
C GLY A 290 -14.40 -26.83 -16.55
N SER A 291 -14.74 -28.02 -17.03
CA SER A 291 -15.39 -29.04 -16.19
C SER A 291 -14.90 -30.44 -16.50
N GLU A 292 -14.81 -31.28 -15.48
CA GLU A 292 -14.58 -32.72 -15.60
C GLU A 292 -15.61 -33.45 -14.74
N THR A 293 -16.16 -34.55 -15.24
CA THR A 293 -17.10 -35.38 -14.48
C THR A 293 -16.56 -36.79 -14.34
N LEU A 294 -16.38 -37.20 -13.09
CA LEU A 294 -15.94 -38.54 -12.72
C LEU A 294 -17.15 -39.35 -12.32
N THR A 295 -17.30 -40.55 -12.87
CA THR A 295 -18.22 -41.54 -12.31
C THR A 295 -17.59 -42.23 -11.12
N SER A 296 -18.38 -42.82 -10.23
CA SER A 296 -17.86 -43.54 -9.08
C SER A 296 -16.91 -44.67 -9.47
N ALA A 297 -17.13 -45.35 -10.59
CA ALA A 297 -16.21 -46.35 -11.15
C ALA A 297 -14.83 -45.80 -11.55
N GLY A 298 -14.73 -44.49 -11.80
CA GLY A 298 -13.47 -43.80 -12.11
C GLY A 298 -12.74 -43.26 -10.88
N ILE A 299 -13.30 -43.44 -9.67
CA ILE A 299 -12.73 -42.95 -8.42
C ILE A 299 -12.26 -44.17 -7.60
N PRO A 300 -10.96 -44.27 -7.25
CA PRO A 300 -10.49 -45.40 -6.46
C PRO A 300 -10.99 -45.36 -5.02
N ASP A 301 -11.25 -46.54 -4.46
CA ASP A 301 -11.66 -46.79 -3.08
C ASP A 301 -10.48 -47.08 -2.13
N ASN A 302 -9.38 -47.60 -2.67
CA ASN A 302 -8.22 -48.05 -1.91
C ASN A 302 -7.15 -46.97 -1.68
N GLY A 303 -7.31 -45.78 -2.26
CA GLY A 303 -6.36 -44.69 -2.12
C GLY A 303 -6.78 -43.45 -2.90
N TYR A 304 -6.15 -42.33 -2.58
CA TYR A 304 -6.37 -41.08 -3.30
C TYR A 304 -5.71 -41.12 -4.69
N SER A 305 -6.41 -40.60 -5.69
CA SER A 305 -5.85 -40.33 -7.02
C SER A 305 -6.00 -38.86 -7.38
N GLN A 306 -5.01 -38.31 -8.07
CA GLN A 306 -5.05 -36.93 -8.53
C GLN A 306 -5.87 -36.80 -9.81
N VAL A 307 -6.69 -35.76 -9.87
CA VAL A 307 -7.45 -35.34 -11.05
C VAL A 307 -7.05 -33.92 -11.41
N GLN A 308 -7.02 -33.63 -12.71
CA GLN A 308 -6.69 -32.30 -13.24
C GLN A 308 -7.75 -31.85 -14.23
N VAL A 309 -8.25 -30.63 -14.04
CA VAL A 309 -9.21 -29.97 -14.92
C VAL A 309 -8.56 -28.69 -15.44
N SER A 310 -8.53 -28.53 -16.76
CA SER A 310 -8.04 -27.29 -17.37
C SER A 310 -9.22 -26.49 -17.87
N ALA A 311 -9.31 -25.24 -17.43
CA ALA A 311 -10.28 -24.30 -17.95
C ALA A 311 -9.66 -23.51 -19.11
N PRO A 312 -10.42 -23.24 -20.18
CA PRO A 312 -9.89 -22.52 -21.34
C PRO A 312 -9.41 -21.12 -20.94
N MET A 313 -8.48 -20.56 -21.71
CA MET A 313 -8.23 -19.13 -21.70
C MET A 313 -9.48 -18.42 -22.20
N THR A 314 -9.72 -17.20 -21.72
CA THR A 314 -10.79 -16.35 -22.22
C THR A 314 -10.21 -15.00 -22.61
N ASP A 315 -10.67 -14.47 -23.74
CA ASP A 315 -10.29 -13.14 -24.22
C ASP A 315 -11.18 -12.05 -23.56
N GLU A 316 -12.13 -12.45 -22.70
CA GLU A 316 -13.04 -11.56 -21.98
C GLU A 316 -12.47 -11.18 -20.60
N SER A 317 -12.91 -10.03 -20.06
CA SER A 317 -12.51 -9.59 -18.73
C SER A 317 -12.99 -10.58 -17.66
N VAL A 318 -12.06 -11.15 -16.89
CA VAL A 318 -12.35 -12.06 -15.78
C VAL A 318 -12.09 -11.34 -14.46
N GLU A 319 -13.15 -11.14 -13.67
CA GLU A 319 -13.06 -10.56 -12.33
C GLU A 319 -12.97 -11.64 -11.24
N SER A 320 -13.64 -12.78 -11.46
CA SER A 320 -13.65 -13.85 -10.46
C SER A 320 -13.78 -15.25 -11.03
N ILE A 321 -13.30 -16.24 -10.26
CA ILE A 321 -13.34 -17.66 -10.59
C ILE A 321 -14.05 -18.40 -9.48
N MET A 322 -15.06 -19.20 -9.82
CA MET A 322 -15.65 -20.17 -8.89
C MET A 322 -15.08 -21.55 -9.14
N VAL A 323 -14.46 -22.14 -8.12
CA VAL A 323 -14.17 -23.58 -8.09
C VAL A 323 -15.32 -24.27 -7.39
N ARG A 324 -15.92 -25.27 -8.03
CA ARG A 324 -17.06 -26.03 -7.49
C ARG A 324 -16.89 -27.52 -7.72
N PHE A 325 -17.13 -28.30 -6.68
CA PHE A 325 -17.31 -29.74 -6.74
C PHE A 325 -18.78 -30.05 -6.48
N THR A 326 -19.38 -30.90 -7.30
CA THR A 326 -20.78 -31.33 -7.18
C THR A 326 -20.83 -32.85 -7.16
N TYR A 327 -21.22 -33.41 -6.02
CA TYR A 327 -21.54 -34.83 -5.86
C TYR A 327 -23.01 -35.04 -6.21
N THR A 328 -23.30 -35.90 -7.20
CA THR A 328 -24.65 -36.25 -7.62
C THR A 328 -24.88 -37.75 -7.47
N PRO A 329 -25.71 -38.18 -6.50
CA PRO A 329 -25.97 -39.60 -6.32
C PRO A 329 -27.03 -40.11 -7.30
N GLY A 330 -26.80 -41.32 -7.80
CA GLY A 330 -27.78 -42.16 -8.45
C GLY A 330 -28.75 -42.79 -7.44
N THR A 331 -29.79 -43.44 -7.98
CA THR A 331 -30.86 -44.01 -7.14
C THR A 331 -30.32 -45.13 -6.25
N GLY A 332 -30.45 -45.00 -4.93
CA GLY A 332 -30.01 -46.04 -3.99
C GLY A 332 -28.51 -46.09 -3.75
N ASN A 333 -27.77 -45.05 -4.15
CA ASN A 333 -26.37 -44.89 -3.81
C ASN A 333 -26.15 -44.83 -2.29
N THR A 334 -25.09 -45.48 -1.83
CA THR A 334 -24.69 -45.49 -0.42
C THR A 334 -23.29 -44.94 -0.19
N ASN A 335 -22.51 -44.76 -1.26
CA ASN A 335 -21.10 -44.40 -1.17
C ASN A 335 -20.88 -42.89 -1.30
N THR A 336 -19.80 -42.40 -0.72
CA THR A 336 -19.47 -40.97 -0.65
C THR A 336 -18.12 -40.71 -1.30
N VAL A 337 -17.74 -39.45 -1.40
CA VAL A 337 -16.47 -39.08 -2.03
C VAL A 337 -15.70 -38.09 -1.18
N LYS A 338 -14.42 -38.36 -0.98
CA LYS A 338 -13.46 -37.51 -0.28
C LYS A 338 -12.64 -36.72 -1.27
N ILE A 339 -12.42 -35.45 -0.95
CA ILE A 339 -11.65 -34.48 -1.74
C ILE A 339 -10.61 -33.85 -0.83
N ASP A 340 -9.38 -33.75 -1.33
CA ASP A 340 -8.26 -33.15 -0.60
C ASP A 340 -7.27 -32.45 -1.56
N ASP A 341 -6.38 -31.62 -1.01
CA ASP A 341 -5.25 -30.99 -1.71
C ASP A 341 -5.64 -30.28 -3.02
N VAL A 342 -6.66 -29.43 -2.93
CA VAL A 342 -7.21 -28.65 -4.05
C VAL A 342 -6.32 -27.46 -4.38
N LYS A 343 -5.85 -27.39 -5.62
CA LYS A 343 -5.03 -26.30 -6.15
C LYS A 343 -5.62 -25.71 -7.41
N LEU A 344 -5.79 -24.40 -7.43
CA LEU A 344 -6.08 -23.64 -8.64
C LEU A 344 -4.85 -22.81 -8.98
N GLU A 345 -4.23 -23.11 -10.11
CA GLU A 345 -3.00 -22.46 -10.57
C GLU A 345 -3.19 -21.84 -11.94
N CYS A 346 -2.57 -20.69 -12.15
CA CYS A 346 -2.47 -20.07 -13.47
C CYS A 346 -1.30 -20.67 -14.26
N MET A 347 -1.59 -21.26 -15.41
CA MET A 347 -0.62 -21.87 -16.33
C MET A 347 -0.46 -20.97 -17.56
N ARG A 348 0.47 -20.00 -17.53
CA ARG A 348 0.79 -19.23 -18.75
C ARG A 348 1.41 -20.15 -19.80
N ARG A 349 1.11 -19.94 -21.09
CA ARG A 349 1.95 -20.50 -22.16
C ARG A 349 3.33 -19.86 -22.03
N ASN A 350 4.40 -20.66 -22.06
CA ASN A 350 5.77 -20.15 -22.15
C ASN A 350 5.92 -19.28 -23.40
N ASP A 351 5.70 -17.97 -23.27
CA ASP A 351 6.21 -17.02 -24.25
C ASP A 351 7.64 -16.69 -23.87
N HIS A 352 8.53 -17.22 -24.70
CA HIS A 352 9.94 -16.89 -24.83
C HIS A 352 10.58 -16.15 -23.65
N LYS A 353 11.39 -16.89 -22.88
CA LYS A 353 12.58 -16.31 -22.24
C LYS A 353 13.32 -15.46 -23.28
N LYS A 354 13.12 -14.14 -23.27
CA LYS A 354 14.06 -13.22 -23.92
C LYS A 354 15.44 -13.51 -23.33
N PRO A 355 16.48 -13.73 -24.14
CA PRO A 355 17.82 -13.91 -23.61
C PRO A 355 18.18 -12.61 -22.88
N ARG A 356 18.58 -12.74 -21.61
CA ARG A 356 19.27 -11.66 -20.90
C ARG A 356 20.49 -11.30 -21.75
N ARG A 357 20.53 -10.07 -22.25
CA ARG A 357 21.75 -9.44 -22.77
C ARG A 357 22.38 -8.62 -21.68
#